data_AF-A0A2E8J8G5-F1
#
_entry.id   AF-A0A2E8J8G5-F1
#
_cell.length_a   1.000
_cell.length_b   1.000
_cell.length_c   1.000
_cell.angle_alpha   90.00
_cell.angle_beta   90.00
_cell.angle_gamma   90.00
#
_symmetry.space_group_name_H-M   'P 1'
#
loop_
_entity.id
_entity.type
_entity.pdbx_description
1 polymer ?
#
loop_
_entity_poly.entity_id
_entity_poly.type
_entity_poly.pdbx_seq_one_letter_code
_entity_poly.pdbx_strand_id
1 'polypeptide(L)' 'MYDHPLKCFSQPIRLTGDYKALTNRHYILAPAFEHPSTHGHYDQLKDDTNWQTHTLEGGHHLMIDNPDGVAQILQTV' A
#
# COMPACT_ATOMS: atom_id res chain seq x y z
N MET A 1 14.01 22.81 -20.98
CA MET A 1 12.59 22.42 -20.91
C MET A 1 12.59 20.93 -20.63
N TYR A 2 12.18 20.51 -19.44
CA TYR A 2 12.25 19.10 -19.04
C TYR A 2 11.19 18.30 -19.80
N ASP A 3 11.56 17.11 -20.23
CA ASP A 3 10.65 16.17 -20.90
C ASP A 3 9.65 15.67 -19.85
N HIS A 4 8.46 16.27 -19.82
CA HIS A 4 7.40 15.84 -18.92
C HIS A 4 6.81 14.52 -19.45
N PRO A 5 6.45 13.55 -18.59
CA PRO A 5 5.96 12.24 -19.01
C PRO A 5 4.50 12.32 -19.50
N LEU A 6 4.24 13.11 -20.54
CA LEU A 6 2.91 13.39 -21.09
C LEU A 6 2.19 12.11 -21.55
N LYS A 7 2.94 11.07 -21.90
CA LYS A 7 2.39 9.75 -22.28
C LYS A 7 1.59 9.09 -21.16
N CYS A 8 1.89 9.37 -19.88
CA CYS A 8 1.09 8.87 -18.76
C CYS A 8 -0.35 9.39 -18.78
N PHE A 9 -0.61 10.51 -19.47
CA PHE A 9 -1.94 11.12 -19.58
C PHE A 9 -2.68 10.76 -20.86
N SER A 10 -1.97 10.35 -21.92
CA SER A 10 -2.54 10.07 -23.23
C SER A 10 -2.67 8.58 -23.55
N GLN A 11 -1.97 7.71 -22.82
CA GLN A 11 -2.04 6.27 -23.03
C GLN A 11 -3.11 5.63 -22.12
N PRO A 12 -4.13 4.96 -22.68
CA PRO A 12 -5.12 4.25 -21.88
C PRO A 12 -4.48 3.11 -21.09
N ILE A 13 -4.85 2.98 -19.80
CA ILE A 13 -4.48 1.82 -18.98
C ILE A 13 -5.51 0.71 -19.24
N ARG A 14 -5.03 -0.51 -19.52
CA ARG A 14 -5.86 -1.71 -19.57
C ARG A 14 -5.42 -2.67 -18.47
N LEU A 15 -6.31 -2.95 -17.53
CA LEU A 15 -6.10 -3.96 -16.50
C LEU A 15 -6.36 -5.34 -17.11
N THR A 16 -5.35 -6.20 -17.14
CA THR A 16 -5.44 -7.59 -17.61
C THR A 16 -6.01 -8.52 -16.53
N GLY A 17 -5.94 -8.09 -15.26
CA GLY A 17 -6.29 -8.91 -14.12
C GLY A 17 -5.12 -9.67 -13.51
N ASP A 18 -3.91 -9.56 -14.07
CA ASP A 18 -2.72 -10.30 -13.59
C ASP A 18 -2.39 -10.01 -12.12
N TYR A 19 -2.74 -8.81 -11.62
CA TYR A 19 -2.61 -8.44 -10.21
C TYR A 19 -3.42 -9.36 -9.26
N LYS A 20 -4.43 -10.08 -9.77
CA LYS A 20 -5.19 -11.06 -8.99
C LYS A 20 -4.39 -12.31 -8.67
N ALA A 21 -3.36 -12.64 -9.46
CA ALA A 21 -2.47 -13.76 -9.18
C ALA A 21 -1.47 -13.48 -8.04
N LEU A 22 -1.34 -12.22 -7.62
CA LEU A 22 -0.50 -11.85 -6.47
C LEU A 22 -1.17 -12.35 -5.18
N THR A 23 -0.48 -13.24 -4.48
CA THR A 23 -0.92 -13.82 -3.20
C THR A 23 -0.27 -13.14 -2.00
N ASN A 24 0.93 -12.55 -2.17
CA ASN A 24 1.62 -11.86 -1.09
C ASN A 24 1.16 -10.39 -0.99
N ARG A 25 0.04 -10.16 -0.31
CA ARG A 25 -0.57 -8.83 -0.18
C ARG A 25 -0.45 -8.35 1.26
N HIS A 26 0.13 -7.17 1.43
CA HIS A 26 0.28 -6.53 2.73
C HIS A 26 -0.51 -5.24 2.78
N TYR A 27 -1.25 -5.02 3.85
CA TYR A 27 -1.81 -3.73 4.20
C TYR A 27 -1.20 -3.27 5.52
N ILE A 28 -0.53 -2.12 5.53
CA ILE A 28 0.13 -1.57 6.72
C ILE A 28 -0.59 -0.27 7.09
N LEU A 29 -1.28 -0.28 8.24
CA LEU A 29 -1.95 0.90 8.79
C LEU A 29 -0.95 1.71 9.60
N ALA A 30 -0.88 3.02 9.31
CA ALA A 30 -0.18 4.03 10.10
C ALA A 30 -1.17 4.69 11.07
N PRO A 31 -1.20 4.32 12.36
CA PRO A 31 -2.27 4.72 13.26
C PRO A 31 -2.23 6.22 13.61
N ALA A 32 -1.05 6.86 13.60
CA ALA A 32 -0.94 8.30 13.85
C ALA A 32 -1.43 9.15 12.66
N PHE A 33 -1.74 8.53 11.52
CA PHE A 33 -2.43 9.17 10.41
C PHE A 33 -3.93 8.85 10.47
N GLU A 34 -4.66 9.68 11.23
CA GLU A 34 -6.11 9.56 11.44
C GLU A 34 -6.91 9.94 10.19
N HIS A 35 -6.90 9.05 9.18
CA HIS A 35 -7.72 9.19 7.98
C HIS A 35 -8.81 8.12 7.95
N PRO A 36 -10.10 8.47 7.80
CA PRO A 36 -11.20 7.51 7.85
C PRO A 36 -11.07 6.39 6.82
N SER A 37 -10.58 6.71 5.62
CA SER A 37 -10.41 5.69 4.58
C SER A 37 -9.32 4.68 4.93
N THR A 38 -8.21 5.06 5.57
CA THR A 38 -7.14 4.08 5.86
C THR A 38 -7.61 3.08 6.91
N HIS A 39 -8.25 3.56 7.98
CA HIS A 39 -8.83 2.72 9.02
C HIS A 39 -9.96 1.84 8.47
N GLY A 40 -10.83 2.39 7.62
CA GLY A 40 -11.91 1.62 6.99
C GLY A 40 -11.41 0.49 6.08
N HIS A 41 -10.34 0.72 5.31
CA HIS A 41 -9.74 -0.36 4.51
C HIS A 41 -9.05 -1.40 5.41
N TYR A 42 -8.35 -0.98 6.46
CA TYR A 42 -7.77 -1.92 7.43
C TYR A 42 -8.85 -2.82 8.03
N ASP A 43 -9.97 -2.25 8.47
CA ASP A 43 -11.09 -3.00 9.04
C ASP A 43 -11.72 -3.98 8.05
N GLN A 44 -11.78 -3.64 6.77
CA GLN A 44 -12.27 -4.54 5.73
C GLN A 44 -11.29 -5.66 5.43
N LEU A 45 -9.99 -5.36 5.39
CA LEU A 45 -8.96 -6.29 4.93
C LEU A 45 -8.44 -7.21 6.04
N LYS A 46 -8.58 -6.84 7.32
CA LYS A 46 -8.11 -7.66 8.44
C LYS A 46 -8.79 -9.02 8.50
N ASP A 47 -10.03 -9.12 8.01
CA ASP A 47 -10.81 -10.34 7.95
C ASP A 47 -10.69 -11.07 6.59
N ASP A 48 -9.99 -10.48 5.60
CA ASP A 48 -9.75 -11.09 4.29
C ASP A 48 -8.47 -11.93 4.30
N THR A 49 -8.63 -13.25 4.18
CA THR A 49 -7.51 -14.22 4.15
C THR A 49 -6.51 -14.02 3.00
N ASN A 50 -6.85 -13.25 1.97
CA ASN A 50 -5.92 -12.90 0.89
C ASN A 50 -4.94 -11.79 1.27
N TRP A 51 -5.12 -11.16 2.44
CA TRP A 51 -4.30 -10.06 2.92
C TRP A 51 -3.64 -10.37 4.25
N GLN A 52 -2.44 -9.84 4.41
CA GLN A 52 -1.71 -9.79 5.66
C GLN A 52 -1.79 -8.35 6.14
N THR A 53 -2.50 -8.13 7.24
CA THR A 53 -2.70 -6.79 7.79
C THR A 53 -1.73 -6.54 8.95
N HIS A 54 -1.21 -5.32 9.01
CA HIS A 54 -0.21 -4.89 9.97
C HIS A 54 -0.55 -3.50 10.47
N THR A 55 -0.16 -3.19 11.69
CA THR A 55 -0.13 -1.81 12.20
C THR A 55 1.32 -1.46 12.52
N LEU A 56 1.76 -0.29 12.08
CA LEU A 56 3.11 0.19 12.34
C LEU A 56 3.06 1.64 12.81
N GLU A 57 3.69 1.94 13.94
CA GLU A 57 3.74 3.29 14.49
C GLU A 57 4.38 4.26 13.49
N GLY A 58 3.69 5.38 13.24
CA GLY A 58 4.12 6.44 12.33
C GLY A 58 2.94 7.17 11.69
N GLY A 59 3.23 8.27 10.99
CA GLY A 59 2.26 9.09 10.29
C GLY A 59 2.07 8.65 8.83
N HIS A 60 1.54 9.56 8.01
CA HIS A 60 1.21 9.26 6.61
C HIS A 60 2.39 8.69 5.81
N HIS A 61 3.62 9.02 6.21
CA HIS A 61 4.84 8.62 5.51
C HIS A 61 5.62 7.58 6.33
N LEU A 62 5.07 6.37 6.52
CA LEU A 62 5.75 5.28 7.23
C LEU A 62 7.15 4.95 6.70
N MET A 63 7.39 5.13 5.39
CA MET A 63 8.72 4.93 4.79
C MET A 63 9.77 5.93 5.29
N ILE A 64 9.34 7.04 5.89
CA ILE A 64 10.20 8.07 6.49
C ILE A 64 10.19 7.91 8.01
N ASP A 65 9.00 7.72 8.59
CA ASP A 65 8.82 7.69 10.05
C ASP A 65 9.34 6.38 10.68
N ASN A 66 9.18 5.26 9.98
CA ASN A 66 9.55 3.92 10.44
C ASN A 66 10.03 3.02 9.28
N PRO A 67 11.14 3.39 8.60
CA PRO A 67 11.63 2.67 7.43
C PRO A 67 12.00 1.21 7.73
N ASP A 68 12.60 0.97 8.90
CA ASP A 68 13.04 -0.37 9.31
C ASP A 68 11.86 -1.31 9.55
N GLY A 69 10.79 -0.82 10.21
CA GLY A 69 9.58 -1.60 10.43
C GLY A 69 8.87 -1.95 9.12
N VAL A 70 8.80 -1.01 8.17
CA VAL A 70 8.23 -1.31 6.85
C VAL A 70 9.10 -2.34 6.11
N ALA A 71 10.42 -2.15 6.12
CA ALA A 71 11.36 -3.06 5.48
C ALA A 71 11.25 -4.48 6.06
N GLN A 72 11.12 -4.60 7.38
CA GLN A 72 10.95 -5.88 8.05
C GLN A 72 9.67 -6.60 7.59
N ILE A 73 8.54 -5.90 7.52
CA ILE A 73 7.28 -6.48 7.03
C ILE A 73 7.44 -6.96 5.58
N LEU A 74 7.99 -6.11 4.70
CA LEU A 74 8.11 -6.41 3.27
C LEU A 74 9.15 -7.47 2.92
N GLN A 75 10.14 -7.72 3.80
CA GLN A 75 11.15 -8.75 3.61
C GLN A 75 10.70 -10.15 4.05
N THR A 76 9.49 -10.30 4.61
CA THR A 76 8.96 -11.59 5.08
C THR A 76 8.50 -12.52 3.93
N VAL A 77 9.11 -12.40 2.74
CA VAL A 77 8.84 -13.21 1.53
C VAL A 77 9.45 -14.60 1.61
#